data_AF-A0A0F8UST6-F1
#
_entry.id   AF-A0A0F8UST6-F1
#
_cell.length_a   1.000
_cell.length_b   1.000
_cell.length_c   1.000
_cell.angle_alpha   90.00
_cell.angle_beta   90.00
_cell.angle_gamma   90.00
#
_symmetry.space_group_name_H-M   'P 1'
#
loop_
_entity.id
_entity.type
_entity.pdbx_description
1 polymer ?
#
loop_
_entity_poly.entity_id
_entity_poly.type
_entity_poly.pdbx_seq_one_letter_code
_entity_poly.pdbx_strand_id
1 'polypeptide(L)'
;MIEASLKCVAWNARLLVVGFAAGTIEKVALNRVLLKNVSLVGLHWGQYARFEKETVGVVWQGIFDLVAQGKFRGIAFTDESFVGLESVPRALQALGGRETWGKVVVKVIDDHAGQSKL
;
A
#
# COMPACT_ATOMS: atom_id res chain seq x y z
N MET A 1 11.61 4.12 12.05
CA MET A 1 11.52 2.83 11.36
C MET A 1 12.77 2.42 10.59
N ILE A 2 13.40 3.22 9.70
CA ILE A 2 14.61 2.76 8.99
C ILE A 2 15.78 2.45 9.94
N GLU A 3 15.93 3.22 11.03
CA GLU A 3 16.99 2.97 12.00
C GLU A 3 16.82 1.64 12.74
N ALA A 4 15.58 1.29 13.08
CA ALA A 4 15.26 0.01 13.70
C ALA A 4 15.54 -1.15 12.72
N SER A 5 15.13 -1.01 11.46
CA SER A 5 15.43 -2.00 10.42
C SER A 5 16.93 -2.21 10.26
N LEU A 6 17.75 -1.15 10.26
CA LEU A 6 19.22 -1.25 10.18
C LEU A 6 19.85 -2.03 11.35
N LYS A 7 19.24 -2.03 12.53
CA LYS A 7 19.70 -2.83 13.67
C LYS A 7 19.41 -4.32 13.46
N CYS A 8 18.24 -4.64 12.90
CA CYS A 8 17.76 -6.02 12.73
C CYS A 8 18.34 -6.76 11.51
N VAL A 9 18.79 -6.05 10.47
CA VAL A 9 19.27 -6.70 9.25
C VAL A 9 20.67 -7.28 9.37
N ALA A 10 20.90 -8.36 8.61
CA ALA A 10 22.19 -9.00 8.41
C ALA A 10 23.09 -8.20 7.45
N TRP A 11 24.34 -8.66 7.31
CA TRP A 11 25.28 -8.13 6.32
C TRP A 11 24.72 -8.29 4.90
N ASN A 12 24.97 -7.30 4.05
CA ASN A 12 24.51 -7.23 2.65
C ASN A 12 22.99 -7.18 2.46
N ALA A 13 22.25 -6.63 3.43
CA ALA A 13 20.81 -6.48 3.32
C ALA A 13 20.38 -5.36 2.36
N ARG A 14 19.16 -5.50 1.82
CA ARG A 14 18.49 -4.44 1.05
C ARG A 14 17.28 -3.94 1.82
N LEU A 15 17.27 -2.65 2.13
CA LEU A 15 16.17 -1.98 2.79
C LEU A 15 15.38 -1.16 1.77
N LEU A 16 14.08 -1.45 1.66
CA LEU A 16 13.15 -0.79 0.76
C LEU A 16 12.35 0.29 1.52
N VAL A 17 12.46 1.53 1.08
CA VAL A 17 11.72 2.68 1.64
C VAL A 17 10.49 2.95 0.77
N VAL A 18 9.31 2.74 1.34
CA VAL A 18 8.01 2.85 0.62
C VAL A 18 7.14 4.02 1.10
N GLY A 19 7.53 4.72 2.18
CA GLY A 19 6.78 5.85 2.71
C GLY A 19 7.20 6.26 4.13
N PHE A 20 6.51 7.26 4.67
CA PHE A 20 6.82 7.90 5.96
C PHE A 20 5.57 7.95 6.85
N ALA A 21 4.94 6.79 7.08
CA ALA A 21 3.70 6.71 7.86
C ALA A 21 3.83 7.21 9.31
N ALA A 22 5.06 7.27 9.85
CA ALA A 22 5.36 7.83 11.17
C ALA A 22 5.36 9.38 11.21
N GLY A 23 5.19 10.06 10.08
CA GLY A 23 5.09 11.52 9.98
C GLY A 23 6.42 12.27 10.06
N THR A 24 7.54 11.58 10.30
CA THR A 24 8.88 12.17 10.34
C THR A 24 9.79 11.54 9.29
N ILE A 25 10.63 12.36 8.66
CA ILE A 25 11.69 11.90 7.77
C ILE A 25 12.89 11.52 8.65
N GLU A 26 13.25 10.23 8.64
CA GLU A 26 14.33 9.73 9.46
C GLU A 26 15.71 10.07 8.90
N LYS A 27 16.63 10.44 9.79
CA LYS A 27 18.05 10.57 9.45
C LYS A 27 18.71 9.20 9.48
N VAL A 28 19.39 8.84 8.40
CA VAL A 28 20.10 7.56 8.29
C VAL A 28 21.55 7.72 8.73
N ALA A 29 21.98 6.89 9.67
CA ALA A 29 23.38 6.80 10.09
C ALA A 29 24.18 6.00 9.05
N LEU A 30 24.86 6.70 8.12
CA LEU A 30 25.56 6.09 6.98
C LEU A 30 26.72 5.16 7.38
N ASN A 31 27.31 5.34 8.56
CA ASN A 31 28.30 4.42 9.10
C ASN A 31 27.73 2.99 9.24
N ARG A 32 26.46 2.85 9.64
CA ARG A 32 25.81 1.53 9.74
C ARG A 32 25.55 0.91 8.38
N VAL A 33 25.24 1.75 7.39
CA VAL A 33 25.07 1.32 5.99
C VAL A 33 26.39 0.75 5.47
N LEU A 34 27.50 1.46 5.70
CA LEU A 34 28.84 1.04 5.30
C LEU A 34 29.25 -0.27 5.99
N LEU A 35 29.18 -0.33 7.32
CA LEU A 35 29.70 -1.47 8.11
C LEU A 35 28.92 -2.78 7.85
N LYS A 36 27.63 -2.69 7.50
CA LYS A 36 26.82 -3.85 7.16
C LYS A 36 26.67 -4.08 5.65
N ASN A 37 27.34 -3.30 4.81
CA ASN A 37 27.20 -3.34 3.35
C ASN A 37 25.73 -3.26 2.87
N VAL A 38 24.93 -2.37 3.46
CA VAL A 38 23.48 -2.30 3.20
C VAL A 38 23.18 -1.47 1.95
N SER A 39 22.22 -1.93 1.15
CA SER A 39 21.60 -1.14 0.08
C SER A 39 20.32 -0.47 0.58
N LEU A 40 20.16 0.84 0.33
CA LEU A 40 18.92 1.58 0.56
C LEU A 40 18.26 1.88 -0.78
N VAL A 41 17.01 1.46 -0.95
CA VAL A 41 16.26 1.60 -2.20
C VAL A 41 14.96 2.34 -1.93
N GLY A 42 14.73 3.46 -2.60
CA GLY A 42 13.45 4.16 -2.56
C GLY A 42 12.48 3.59 -3.61
N LEU A 43 11.24 3.32 -3.22
CA LEU A 43 10.17 2.91 -4.13
C LEU A 43 9.03 3.93 -4.10
N HIS A 44 8.99 4.78 -5.11
CA HIS A 44 7.85 5.64 -5.38
C HIS A 44 7.01 5.03 -6.51
N TRP A 45 6.09 4.13 -6.18
CA TRP A 45 5.32 3.36 -7.17
C TRP A 45 4.63 4.23 -8.24
N GLY A 46 4.00 5.34 -7.85
CA GLY A 46 3.32 6.24 -8.80
C GLY A 46 4.21 6.82 -9.91
N GLN A 47 5.54 6.88 -9.72
CA GLN A 47 6.47 7.39 -10.74
C GLN A 47 6.81 6.37 -11.82
N TYR A 48 6.58 5.06 -11.59
CA TYR A 48 6.82 4.03 -12.60
C TYR A 48 5.92 4.21 -13.82
N ALA A 49 4.67 4.66 -13.62
CA ALA A 49 3.77 5.00 -14.72
C ALA A 49 4.29 6.14 -15.62
N ARG A 50 5.32 6.88 -15.20
CA ARG A 50 5.95 7.96 -15.96
C ARG A 50 7.33 7.58 -16.49
N PHE A 51 8.20 7.05 -15.64
CA PHE A 51 9.62 6.87 -15.93
C PHE A 51 10.03 5.46 -16.33
N GLU A 52 9.20 4.45 -16.03
CA GLU A 52 9.51 3.03 -16.26
C GLU A 52 8.21 2.24 -16.46
N LYS A 53 7.52 2.54 -17.56
CA LYS A 53 6.13 2.12 -17.81
C LYS A 53 6.01 0.62 -18.02
N GLU A 54 7.00 0.02 -18.66
CA GLU A 54 7.12 -1.40 -18.93
C GLU A 54 7.04 -2.24 -17.64
N THR A 55 7.60 -1.74 -16.54
CA THR A 55 7.60 -2.42 -15.25
C THR A 55 6.21 -2.50 -14.63
N VAL A 56 5.32 -1.55 -14.94
CA VAL A 56 3.93 -1.56 -14.44
C VAL A 56 3.20 -2.82 -14.91
N GLY A 57 3.33 -3.17 -16.19
CA GLY A 57 2.70 -4.38 -16.75
C GLY A 57 3.24 -5.66 -16.13
N VAL A 58 4.55 -5.76 -15.95
CA VAL A 58 5.22 -6.92 -15.33
C VAL A 58 4.75 -7.14 -13.89
N VAL A 59 4.68 -6.07 -13.08
CA VAL A 59 4.24 -6.16 -11.69
C VAL A 59 2.77 -6.57 -11.61
N TRP A 60 1.89 -5.99 -12.44
CA TRP A 60 0.48 -6.37 -12.47
C TRP A 60 0.28 -7.83 -12.85
N GLN A 61 1.00 -8.33 -13.86
CA GLN A 61 0.96 -9.73 -14.23
C GLN A 61 1.35 -10.63 -13.04
N GLY A 62 2.44 -10.31 -12.36
CA GLY A 62 2.87 -11.07 -11.18
C GLY A 62 1.83 -11.06 -10.05
N ILE A 63 1.14 -9.94 -9.82
CA ILE A 63 0.03 -9.87 -8.84
C ILE A 63 -1.12 -10.78 -9.27
N PHE A 64 -1.53 -10.74 -10.54
CA PHE A 64 -2.60 -11.62 -11.04
C PHE A 64 -2.24 -13.10 -10.95
N ASP A 65 -0.98 -13.45 -11.20
CA ASP A 65 -0.50 -14.82 -11.03
C ASP A 65 -0.59 -15.28 -9.57
N LEU A 66 -0.23 -14.42 -8.62
CA LEU A 66 -0.38 -14.71 -7.18
C LEU A 66 -1.84 -14.89 -6.78
N VAL A 67 -2.76 -14.08 -7.34
CA VAL A 67 -4.20 -14.21 -7.13
C VAL A 67 -4.72 -15.52 -7.71
N ALA A 68 -4.37 -15.83 -8.96
CA ALA A 68 -4.78 -17.06 -9.65
C ALA A 68 -4.29 -18.32 -8.93
N GLN A 69 -3.11 -18.27 -8.31
CA GLN A 69 -2.54 -19.35 -7.50
C GLN A 69 -3.13 -19.45 -6.09
N GLY A 70 -4.05 -18.55 -5.70
CA GLY A 70 -4.60 -18.48 -4.34
C GLY A 70 -3.56 -18.08 -3.28
N LYS A 71 -2.41 -17.53 -3.67
CA LYS A 71 -1.33 -17.08 -2.77
C LYS A 71 -1.54 -15.65 -2.26
N PHE A 72 -2.54 -14.94 -2.79
CA PHE A 72 -2.90 -13.61 -2.36
C PHE A 72 -4.25 -13.61 -1.64
N ARG A 73 -4.26 -13.10 -0.40
CA ARG A 73 -5.49 -12.82 0.35
C ARG A 73 -5.56 -11.32 0.64
N GLY A 74 -6.53 -10.65 0.06
CA GLY A 74 -6.78 -9.24 0.33
C GLY A 74 -7.23 -9.02 1.79
N ILE A 75 -6.78 -7.92 2.39
CA ILE A 75 -7.19 -7.49 3.73
C ILE A 75 -8.05 -6.23 3.56
N ALA A 76 -9.36 -6.41 3.65
CA ALA A 76 -10.32 -5.32 3.65
C ALA A 76 -10.96 -5.21 5.04
N PHE A 77 -11.24 -3.97 5.46
CA PHE A 77 -12.02 -3.71 6.66
C PHE A 77 -13.45 -4.23 6.44
N THR A 78 -13.92 -5.09 7.34
CA THR A 78 -15.23 -5.76 7.22
C THR A 78 -16.14 -5.57 8.42
N ASP A 79 -15.69 -4.87 9.46
CA ASP A 79 -16.48 -4.71 10.68
C ASP A 79 -17.66 -3.73 10.46
N GLU A 80 -17.55 -2.88 9.43
CA GLU A 80 -18.60 -1.98 9.00
C GLU A 80 -18.74 -1.98 7.47
N SER A 81 -19.98 -1.93 6.98
CA SER A 81 -20.25 -1.79 5.56
C SER A 81 -20.50 -0.32 5.19
N PHE A 82 -19.75 0.17 4.21
CA PHE A 82 -19.96 1.47 3.59
C PHE A 82 -20.61 1.26 2.22
N VAL A 83 -21.85 1.70 2.07
CA VAL A 83 -22.64 1.55 0.84
C VAL A 83 -23.12 2.93 0.42
N GLY A 84 -23.08 3.19 -0.88
CA GLY A 84 -23.44 4.47 -1.49
C GLY A 84 -22.40 5.57 -1.26
N LEU A 85 -22.38 6.56 -2.16
CA LEU A 85 -21.42 7.67 -2.11
C LEU A 85 -21.61 8.57 -0.88
N GLU A 86 -22.83 8.61 -0.34
CA GLU A 86 -23.19 9.28 0.90
C GLU A 86 -22.46 8.72 2.12
N SER A 87 -21.95 7.48 2.05
CA SER A 87 -21.18 6.87 3.14
C SER A 87 -19.70 7.27 3.13
N VAL A 88 -19.20 7.92 2.07
CA VAL A 88 -17.78 8.31 1.94
C VAL A 88 -17.29 9.21 3.09
N PRO A 89 -18.02 10.25 3.53
CA PRO A 89 -17.58 11.08 4.65
C PRO A 89 -17.37 10.26 5.94
N ARG A 90 -18.31 9.34 6.24
CA ARG A 90 -18.21 8.43 7.39
C ARG A 90 -17.03 7.46 7.24
N ALA A 91 -16.82 6.91 6.04
CA ALA A 91 -15.68 6.03 5.76
C ALA A 91 -14.33 6.73 5.95
N LEU A 92 -14.23 8.01 5.53
CA LEU A 92 -13.04 8.82 5.74
C LEU A 92 -12.84 9.20 7.21
N GLN A 93 -13.92 9.48 7.95
CA GLN A 93 -13.86 9.71 9.40
C GLN A 93 -13.36 8.47 10.14
N ALA A 94 -13.91 7.29 9.86
CA ALA A 94 -13.45 6.03 10.47
C ALA A 94 -11.98 5.73 10.13
N LEU A 95 -11.57 5.96 8.87
CA LEU A 95 -10.18 5.82 8.44
C LEU A 95 -9.25 6.80 9.18
N GLY A 96 -9.63 8.08 9.25
CA GLY A 96 -8.85 9.12 9.93
C GLY A 96 -8.79 8.96 11.45
N GLY A 97 -9.87 8.46 12.04
CA GLY A 97 -10.00 8.11 13.46
C GLY A 97 -9.24 6.86 13.87
N ARG A 98 -8.62 6.14 12.92
CA ARG A 98 -7.94 4.85 13.13
C ARG A 98 -8.86 3.76 13.69
N GLU A 99 -10.14 3.82 13.36
CA GLU A 99 -11.17 2.84 13.77
C GLU A 99 -11.24 1.65 12.80
N THR A 100 -10.43 1.67 11.74
CA THR A 100 -10.43 0.67 10.69
C THR A 100 -9.11 -0.11 10.65
N TRP A 101 -9.17 -1.36 10.20
CA TRP A 101 -8.00 -2.18 9.91
C TRP A 101 -8.02 -2.61 8.44
N GLY A 102 -6.85 -2.72 7.81
CA GLY A 102 -6.77 -3.06 6.39
C GLY A 102 -7.33 -1.97 5.47
N LYS A 103 -7.87 -2.37 4.32
CA LYS A 103 -8.41 -1.45 3.31
C LYS A 103 -9.89 -1.16 3.54
N VAL A 104 -10.25 0.10 3.73
CA VAL A 104 -11.64 0.56 3.70
C VAL A 104 -12.15 0.58 2.26
N VAL A 105 -13.33 -0.01 2.04
CA VAL A 105 -13.97 -0.12 0.73
C VAL A 105 -15.39 0.43 0.84
N VAL A 106 -15.75 1.34 -0.07
CA VAL A 106 -17.12 1.82 -0.25
C VAL A 106 -17.73 1.11 -1.45
N LYS A 107 -18.85 0.42 -1.22
CA LYS A 107 -19.64 -0.21 -2.28
C LYS A 107 -20.52 0.84 -2.94
N VAL A 108 -20.34 1.07 -4.23
CA VAL A 108 -21.06 2.10 -4.99
C VAL A 108 -22.44 1.61 -5.47
N ILE A 109 -23.02 0.56 -4.88
CA ILE A 109 -24.22 -0.10 -5.45
C ILE A 109 -25.42 0.87 -5.44
N ASP A 110 -25.87 1.21 -6.64
CA ASP A 110 -27.20 1.72 -6.95
C ASP A 110 -28.24 0.61 -6.69
N ASP A 111 -28.98 0.69 -5.58
CA ASP A 111 -30.23 -0.07 -5.41
C ASP A 111 -31.39 0.50 -6.26
N HIS A 112 -31.11 1.51 -7.09
CA HIS A 112 -31.95 1.81 -8.23
C HIS A 112 -31.63 0.85 -9.38
N ALA A 113 -32.30 -0.31 -9.37
CA ALA A 113 -32.79 -0.91 -10.60
C ALA A 113 -33.77 0.07 -11.30
N GLY A 114 -33.23 1.21 -11.76
CA GLY A 114 -33.92 2.25 -12.49
C GLY A 114 -33.56 2.11 -13.96
N GLN A 115 -34.41 1.39 -14.68
CA GLN A 115 -34.58 1.42 -16.14
C GLN A 115 -33.57 2.30 -16.89
N SER A 116 -32.51 1.70 -17.43
CA SER A 116 -31.83 2.31 -18.57
C SER A 116 -32.77 2.18 -19.77
N LYS A 117 -33.51 3.26 -20.07
CA LYS A 117 -34.11 3.48 -21.38
C LYS A 117 -33.01 3.96 -22.31
N LEU A 118 -32.32 3.02 -22.94
CA LEU A 118 -31.69 3.16 -24.25
C LEU A 118 -32.04 1.92 -25.06
#